data_AF-A0A914NET9-F1
#
_entry.id   AF-A0A914NET9-F1
#
_cell.length_a   1.000
_cell.length_b   1.000
_cell.length_c   1.000
_cell.angle_alpha   90.00
_cell.angle_beta   90.00
_cell.angle_gamma   90.00
#
_symmetry.space_group_name_H-M   'P 1'
#
loop_
_entity.id
_entity.type
_entity.pdbx_description
1 polymer ?
#
loop_
_entity_poly.entity_id
_entity_poly.type
_entity_poly.pdbx_seq_one_letter_code
_entity_poly.pdbx_strand_id
1 'polypeptide(L)'
;MQILRLECTSTLECESLSVRAVEASYGYMCGIGNQQFKEHADCFSRVENRAEYIHCRSVAGQEMDKATNKKYENNGEKFNDKTQQSQLCFTMNNYLDCCKPLVERSCGSKAWELVAKITRDSLRVSLPDCVLTSIENG
;
A
#
# COMPACT_ATOMS: atom_id res chain seq x y z
N MET A 1 14.78 43.68 -9.91
CA MET A 1 15.24 42.56 -10.75
C MET A 1 14.37 41.35 -10.43
N GLN A 2 13.22 41.24 -11.09
CA GLN A 2 12.10 40.40 -10.68
C GLN A 2 11.45 39.78 -11.93
N ILE A 3 12.23 39.20 -12.84
CA ILE A 3 11.71 38.59 -14.10
C ILE A 3 12.60 37.42 -14.55
N LEU A 4 13.00 36.51 -13.63
CA LEU A 4 13.81 35.34 -14.04
C LEU A 4 13.48 34.05 -13.26
N ARG A 5 12.24 33.91 -12.76
CA ARG A 5 11.79 32.70 -12.05
C ARG A 5 10.65 31.94 -12.73
N LEU A 6 9.89 32.54 -13.65
CA LEU A 6 8.72 31.87 -14.24
C LEU A 6 9.06 30.91 -15.40
N GLU A 7 10.12 31.15 -16.17
CA GLU A 7 10.41 30.33 -17.36
C GLU A 7 10.92 28.93 -17.01
N CYS A 8 11.78 28.80 -15.99
CA CYS A 8 12.41 27.53 -15.63
C CYS A 8 11.46 26.45 -15.07
N THR A 9 10.26 26.81 -14.63
CA THR A 9 9.30 25.86 -14.03
C THR A 9 7.97 25.79 -14.77
N SER A 10 7.80 26.52 -15.87
CA SER A 10 6.54 26.60 -16.63
C SER A 10 6.11 25.27 -17.26
N THR A 11 7.04 24.33 -17.44
CA THR A 11 6.81 22.97 -17.98
C THR A 11 7.00 21.87 -16.94
N LEU A 12 7.27 22.21 -15.68
CA LEU A 12 7.50 21.24 -14.62
C LEU A 12 6.17 20.90 -13.94
N GLU A 13 5.59 19.76 -14.30
CA GLU A 13 4.59 19.12 -13.46
C GLU A 13 5.29 18.48 -12.25
N CYS A 14 5.22 19.16 -11.11
CA CYS A 14 5.62 18.58 -9.83
C CYS A 14 4.55 17.58 -9.38
N GLU A 15 4.68 16.34 -9.82
CA GLU A 15 3.78 15.26 -9.39
C GLU A 15 4.19 14.75 -8.00
N SER A 16 3.31 14.91 -7.02
CA SER A 16 3.58 14.46 -5.65
C SER A 16 3.38 12.94 -5.54
N LEU A 17 4.43 12.23 -5.08
CA LEU A 17 4.34 10.79 -4.79
C LEU A 17 3.18 10.47 -3.84
N SER A 18 2.95 11.33 -2.84
CA SER A 18 1.85 11.16 -1.89
C SER A 18 0.49 11.31 -2.57
N VAL A 19 0.34 12.26 -3.51
CA VAL A 19 -0.90 12.42 -4.28
C VAL A 19 -1.16 11.19 -5.13
N ARG A 20 -0.15 10.70 -5.85
CA ARG A 20 -0.27 9.46 -6.64
C ARG A 20 -0.63 8.25 -5.79
N ALA A 21 -0.05 8.13 -4.60
CA ALA A 21 -0.35 7.02 -3.70
C ALA A 21 -1.80 7.07 -3.21
N VAL A 22 -2.31 8.27 -2.90
CA VAL A 22 -3.73 8.48 -2.56
C VAL A 22 -4.62 8.14 -3.75
N GLU A 23 -4.30 8.62 -4.95
CA GLU A 23 -5.08 8.34 -6.16
C GLU A 23 -5.09 6.85 -6.52
N ALA A 24 -3.94 6.17 -6.42
CA ALA A 24 -3.85 4.72 -6.68
C ALA A 24 -4.67 3.89 -5.68
N SER A 25 -4.78 4.35 -4.43
CA SER A 25 -5.55 3.66 -3.38
C SER A 25 -7.04 4.01 -3.43
N TYR A 26 -7.35 5.30 -3.27
CA TYR A 26 -8.71 5.80 -3.10
C TYR A 26 -9.39 6.13 -4.42
N GLY A 27 -8.66 6.39 -5.51
CA GLY A 27 -9.27 6.70 -6.80
C GLY A 27 -10.12 5.55 -7.33
N TYR A 28 -9.64 4.31 -7.24
CA TYR A 28 -10.44 3.13 -7.59
C TYR A 28 -11.59 2.92 -6.60
N MET A 29 -11.29 2.92 -5.30
CA MET A 29 -12.27 2.65 -4.24
C MET A 29 -13.40 3.68 -4.19
N CYS A 30 -13.13 4.95 -4.47
CA CYS A 30 -14.13 6.01 -4.50
C CYS A 30 -14.78 6.16 -5.89
N GLY A 31 -14.13 5.67 -6.95
CA GLY A 31 -14.62 5.69 -8.33
C GLY A 31 -15.32 4.40 -8.73
N ILE A 32 -14.81 3.72 -9.76
CA ILE A 32 -15.46 2.54 -10.36
C ILE A 32 -15.59 1.34 -9.40
N GLY A 33 -14.73 1.23 -8.39
CA GLY A 33 -14.77 0.19 -7.36
C GLY A 33 -15.71 0.48 -6.19
N ASN A 34 -16.34 1.66 -6.15
CA ASN A 34 -17.14 2.13 -5.01
C ASN A 34 -18.28 1.19 -4.64
N GLN A 35 -19.00 0.70 -5.65
CA GLN A 35 -20.13 -0.19 -5.41
C GLN A 35 -19.67 -1.52 -4.79
N GLN A 36 -18.62 -2.14 -5.34
CA GLN A 36 -18.02 -3.36 -4.77
C GLN A 36 -17.48 -3.12 -3.36
N PHE A 37 -16.86 -1.97 -3.11
CA PHE A 37 -16.39 -1.63 -1.77
C PHE A 37 -17.53 -1.53 -0.76
N LYS A 38 -18.63 -0.84 -1.11
CA LYS A 38 -19.82 -0.73 -0.26
C LYS A 38 -20.45 -2.09 0.06
N GLU A 39 -20.48 -2.99 -0.93
CA GLU A 39 -21.01 -4.35 -0.74
C GLU A 39 -20.22 -5.17 0.29
N HIS A 40 -18.92 -4.88 0.46
CA HIS A 40 -18.04 -5.62 1.35
C HIS A 40 -17.65 -4.85 2.64
N ALA A 41 -17.95 -3.55 2.73
CA ALA A 41 -17.50 -2.66 3.79
C ALA A 41 -17.85 -3.16 5.21
N ASP A 42 -19.10 -3.57 5.42
CA ASP A 42 -19.54 -4.12 6.72
C ASP A 42 -18.79 -5.40 7.08
N CYS A 43 -18.45 -6.22 6.08
CA CYS A 43 -17.69 -7.44 6.31
C CYS A 43 -16.24 -7.13 6.67
N PHE A 44 -15.60 -6.23 5.93
CA PHE A 44 -14.23 -5.78 6.23
C PHE A 44 -14.13 -5.24 7.65
N SER A 45 -15.06 -4.37 8.05
CA SER A 45 -15.10 -3.84 9.42
C SER A 45 -15.15 -4.95 10.48
N ARG A 46 -15.92 -6.02 10.26
CA ARG A 46 -15.94 -7.17 11.20
C ARG A 46 -14.64 -7.96 11.20
N VAL A 47 -14.02 -8.18 10.03
CA VAL A 47 -12.77 -8.93 9.91
C VAL A 47 -11.61 -8.17 10.57
N GLU A 48 -11.54 -6.85 10.38
CA GLU A 48 -10.50 -5.98 10.94
C GLU A 48 -10.49 -5.98 12.48
N ASN A 49 -11.63 -6.28 13.11
CA ASN A 49 -11.77 -6.38 14.57
C ASN A 49 -11.46 -7.79 15.13
N ARG A 50 -11.14 -8.79 14.28
CA ARG A 50 -10.79 -10.13 14.75
C ARG A 50 -9.34 -10.18 15.24
N ALA A 51 -9.11 -10.95 16.31
CA ALA A 51 -7.79 -11.10 16.91
C ALA A 51 -6.75 -11.59 15.89
N GLU A 52 -7.11 -12.51 15.00
CA GLU A 52 -6.23 -13.04 13.97
C GLU A 52 -5.81 -11.97 12.95
N TYR A 53 -6.73 -11.09 12.55
CA TYR A 53 -6.42 -10.01 11.61
C TYR A 53 -5.57 -8.92 12.28
N ILE A 54 -5.89 -8.59 13.53
CA ILE A 54 -5.10 -7.68 14.37
C ILE A 54 -3.68 -8.22 14.53
N HIS A 55 -3.52 -9.53 14.71
CA HIS A 55 -2.21 -10.17 14.76
C HIS A 55 -1.42 -9.98 13.46
N CYS A 56 -2.03 -10.27 12.30
CA CYS A 56 -1.41 -10.02 10.99
C CYS A 56 -0.93 -8.56 10.85
N ARG A 57 -1.80 -7.60 11.19
CA ARG A 57 -1.49 -6.17 11.14
C ARG A 57 -0.36 -5.78 12.11
N SER A 58 -0.37 -6.32 13.32
CA SER A 58 0.62 -6.00 14.36
C SER A 58 2.01 -6.50 13.99
N VAL A 59 2.10 -7.76 13.52
CA VAL A 59 3.37 -8.33 13.05
C VAL A 59 3.92 -7.52 11.88
N ALA A 60 3.07 -7.21 10.88
CA ALA A 60 3.47 -6.39 9.75
C ALA A 60 3.97 -5.00 10.18
N GLY A 61 3.24 -4.33 11.08
CA GLY A 61 3.63 -3.02 11.61
C GLY A 61 4.99 -3.05 12.31
N GLN A 62 5.24 -4.05 13.16
CA GLN A 62 6.52 -4.21 13.84
C GLN A 62 7.68 -4.44 12.86
N GLU A 63 7.48 -5.24 11.81
CA GLU A 63 8.51 -5.48 10.79
C GLU A 63 8.74 -4.25 9.89
N MET A 64 7.70 -3.48 9.58
CA MET A 64 7.84 -2.19 8.90
C MET A 64 8.64 -1.20 9.74
N ASP A 65 8.31 -1.07 11.03
CA ASP A 65 9.03 -0.17 11.94
C ASP A 65 10.51 -0.55 12.03
N LYS A 66 10.84 -1.84 12.11
CA LYS A 66 12.24 -2.31 12.06
C LYS A 66 12.93 -1.94 10.75
N ALA A 67 12.25 -2.09 9.62
CA ALA A 67 12.78 -1.76 8.30
C ALA A 67 12.99 -0.25 8.10
N THR A 68 12.16 0.59 8.71
CA THR A 68 12.23 2.06 8.57
C THR A 68 13.09 2.73 9.64
N ASN A 69 13.13 2.22 10.87
CA ASN A 69 13.87 2.84 11.98
C ASN A 69 15.41 2.73 11.83
N LYS A 70 15.91 1.81 11.00
CA LYS A 70 17.34 1.78 10.61
C LYS A 70 17.82 3.08 9.94
N LYS A 71 16.92 3.95 9.47
CA LYS A 71 17.25 5.26 8.90
C LYS A 71 17.66 6.33 9.89
N TYR A 72 17.25 6.24 11.15
CA TYR A 72 17.54 7.29 12.13
C TYR A 72 18.96 7.17 12.73
N GLU A 73 19.61 6.03 12.58
CA GLU A 73 20.97 5.79 13.09
C GLU A 73 22.06 6.13 12.06
N ASN A 74 21.74 6.14 10.76
CA ASN A 74 22.68 6.46 9.69
C ASN A 74 22.23 7.74 8.95
N ASN A 75 22.87 8.86 9.26
CA ASN A 75 22.66 10.17 8.66
C ASN A 75 22.34 10.14 7.15
N GLY A 76 21.06 10.29 6.79
CA GLY A 76 20.65 10.82 5.50
C GLY A 76 20.60 9.87 4.29
N GLU A 77 20.66 8.55 4.47
CA GLU A 77 20.48 7.65 3.32
C GLU A 77 19.01 7.52 2.88
N LYS A 78 18.79 7.84 1.60
CA LYS A 78 17.50 7.89 0.90
C LYS A 78 16.71 6.59 1.07
N PHE A 79 15.39 6.69 0.94
CA PHE A 79 14.41 5.59 0.74
C PHE A 79 14.69 4.69 -0.49
N ASN A 80 15.88 4.79 -1.10
CA ASN A 80 16.33 4.04 -2.27
C ASN A 80 17.31 2.91 -1.93
N ASP A 81 17.52 2.58 -0.65
CA ASP A 81 18.23 1.35 -0.32
C ASP A 81 17.39 0.14 -0.77
N LYS A 82 17.90 -0.57 -1.78
CA LYS A 82 17.28 -1.79 -2.33
C LYS A 82 17.00 -2.84 -1.25
N THR A 83 17.82 -2.85 -0.19
CA THR A 83 17.65 -3.75 0.96
C THR A 83 16.39 -3.40 1.74
N GLN A 84 16.16 -2.12 2.00
CA GLN A 84 14.97 -1.64 2.68
C GLN A 84 13.71 -1.90 1.85
N GLN A 85 13.74 -1.64 0.54
CA GLN A 85 12.60 -1.93 -0.33
C GLN A 85 12.28 -3.42 -0.38
N SER A 86 13.30 -4.29 -0.41
CA SER A 86 13.13 -5.74 -0.35
C SER A 86 12.50 -6.20 0.98
N GLN A 87 12.92 -5.61 2.09
CA GLN A 87 12.34 -5.89 3.41
C GLN A 87 10.87 -5.47 3.50
N LEU A 88 10.55 -4.25 3.05
CA LEU A 88 9.17 -3.76 3.01
C LEU A 88 8.29 -4.64 2.11
N CYS A 89 8.83 -5.05 0.95
CA CYS A 89 8.14 -5.95 0.04
C CYS A 89 7.84 -7.32 0.67
N PHE A 90 8.84 -7.92 1.32
CA PHE A 90 8.70 -9.17 2.06
C PHE A 90 7.63 -9.06 3.16
N THR A 91 7.67 -7.97 3.93
CA THR A 91 6.67 -7.70 4.98
C THR A 91 5.27 -7.58 4.41
N MET A 92 5.09 -6.89 3.28
CA MET A 92 3.79 -6.77 2.62
C MET A 92 3.28 -8.13 2.10
N ASN A 93 4.14 -8.96 1.52
CA ASN A 93 3.76 -10.31 1.11
C ASN A 93 3.27 -11.15 2.28
N ASN A 94 4.03 -11.20 3.38
CA ASN A 94 3.63 -11.96 4.57
C ASN A 94 2.33 -11.43 5.19
N TYR A 95 2.13 -10.10 5.19
CA TYR A 95 0.89 -9.49 5.64
C TYR A 95 -0.30 -9.95 4.80
N LEU A 96 -0.17 -9.92 3.47
CA LEU A 96 -1.22 -10.33 2.56
C LEU A 96 -1.52 -11.83 2.64
N ASP A 97 -0.50 -12.68 2.74
CA ASP A 97 -0.66 -14.12 2.97
C ASP A 97 -1.38 -14.43 4.29
N CYS A 98 -1.10 -13.66 5.34
CA CYS A 98 -1.77 -13.78 6.64
C CYS A 98 -3.25 -13.37 6.55
N CYS A 99 -3.54 -12.25 5.88
CA CYS A 99 -4.89 -11.68 5.81
C CYS A 99 -5.81 -12.39 4.81
N LYS A 100 -5.28 -12.87 3.68
CA LYS A 100 -6.05 -13.51 2.59
C LYS A 100 -7.07 -14.55 3.08
N PRO A 101 -6.67 -15.61 3.81
CA PRO A 101 -7.61 -16.64 4.25
C PRO A 101 -8.65 -16.11 5.27
N LEU A 102 -8.38 -15.00 5.95
CA LEU A 102 -9.35 -14.40 6.88
C LEU A 102 -10.44 -13.65 6.11
N VAL A 103 -10.04 -12.89 5.09
CA VAL A 103 -10.95 -12.14 4.21
C VAL A 103 -11.75 -13.08 3.33
N GLU A 104 -11.11 -14.04 2.63
CA GLU A 104 -11.80 -14.96 1.73
C GLU A 104 -12.85 -15.82 2.46
N ARG A 105 -12.52 -16.36 3.63
CA ARG A 105 -13.47 -17.17 4.42
C ARG A 105 -14.63 -16.37 4.99
N SER A 106 -14.45 -15.06 5.22
CA SER A 106 -15.45 -14.23 5.89
C SER A 106 -16.29 -13.39 4.94
N CYS A 107 -15.67 -12.88 3.88
CA CYS A 107 -16.23 -11.89 2.96
C CYS A 107 -16.31 -12.40 1.50
N GLY A 108 -15.71 -13.55 1.21
CA GLY A 108 -15.69 -14.17 -0.12
C GLY A 108 -14.50 -13.76 -0.98
N SER A 109 -14.30 -14.48 -2.09
CA SER A 109 -13.17 -14.26 -3.01
C SER A 109 -13.22 -12.88 -3.68
N LYS A 110 -14.40 -12.41 -4.09
CA LYS A 110 -14.57 -11.07 -4.69
C LYS A 110 -14.14 -9.94 -3.76
N ALA A 111 -14.34 -10.11 -2.47
CA ALA A 111 -13.86 -9.15 -1.47
C ALA A 111 -12.33 -9.14 -1.42
N TRP A 112 -11.69 -10.30 -1.56
CA TRP A 112 -10.23 -10.38 -1.66
C TRP A 112 -9.70 -9.81 -2.97
N GLU A 113 -10.35 -10.06 -4.12
CA GLU A 113 -9.98 -9.45 -5.41
C GLU A 113 -9.96 -7.91 -5.32
N LEU A 114 -10.92 -7.33 -4.61
CA LEU A 114 -10.96 -5.89 -4.33
C LEU A 114 -9.76 -5.42 -3.50
N VAL A 115 -9.47 -6.10 -2.37
CA VAL A 115 -8.30 -5.79 -1.51
C VAL A 115 -6.99 -5.95 -2.28
N ALA A 116 -6.87 -7.02 -3.05
CA ALA A 116 -5.72 -7.35 -3.88
C ALA A 116 -5.47 -6.25 -4.91
N LYS A 117 -6.52 -5.81 -5.63
CA LYS A 117 -6.42 -4.74 -6.61
C LYS A 117 -5.97 -3.43 -5.99
N ILE A 118 -6.67 -2.95 -4.94
CA ILE A 118 -6.34 -1.69 -4.27
C ILE A 118 -4.90 -1.74 -3.77
N THR A 119 -4.53 -2.81 -3.05
CA THR A 119 -3.19 -2.94 -2.47
C THR A 119 -2.10 -2.99 -3.53
N ARG A 120 -2.30 -3.74 -4.62
CA ARG A 120 -1.35 -3.81 -5.74
C ARG A 120 -1.14 -2.44 -6.38
N ASP A 121 -2.23 -1.73 -6.66
CA ASP A 121 -2.17 -0.43 -7.32
C ASP A 121 -1.47 0.60 -6.41
N SER A 122 -1.77 0.61 -5.10
CA SER A 122 -1.07 1.44 -4.10
C SER A 122 0.43 1.12 -4.01
N LEU A 123 0.79 -0.17 -3.95
CA LEU A 123 2.19 -0.59 -3.74
C LEU A 123 3.04 -0.38 -4.98
N ARG A 124 2.50 -0.41 -6.19
CA ARG A 124 3.24 -0.04 -7.41
C ARG A 124 3.74 1.41 -7.40
N VAL A 125 3.10 2.28 -6.63
CA VAL A 125 3.54 3.68 -6.48
C VAL A 125 4.72 3.76 -5.50
N SER A 126 4.65 3.05 -4.37
CA SER A 126 5.61 3.20 -3.26
C SER A 126 6.76 2.17 -3.26
N LEU A 127 6.54 1.00 -3.84
CA LEU A 127 7.44 -0.16 -3.94
C LEU A 127 7.35 -0.77 -5.36
N PRO A 128 7.79 -0.04 -6.40
CA PRO A 128 7.54 -0.40 -7.81
C PRO A 128 8.15 -1.75 -8.25
N ASP A 129 9.26 -2.16 -7.63
CA ASP A 129 9.94 -3.44 -7.94
C ASP A 129 9.42 -4.62 -7.12
N CYS A 130 8.40 -4.41 -6.27
CA CYS A 130 7.86 -5.45 -5.40
C CYS A 130 6.86 -6.34 -6.14
N VAL A 131 7.18 -7.64 -6.20
CA VAL A 131 6.34 -8.71 -6.75
C VAL A 131 5.58 -9.34 -5.59
N LEU A 132 4.24 -9.28 -5.65
CA LEU A 132 3.37 -9.68 -4.53
C LEU A 132 2.59 -10.95 -4.86
N THR A 133 3.10 -12.10 -4.43
CA THR A 133 2.58 -13.42 -4.82
C THR A 133 1.14 -13.64 -4.39
N SER A 134 0.70 -13.06 -3.27
CA SER A 134 -0.65 -13.24 -2.71
C SER A 134 -1.75 -12.57 -3.55
N ILE A 135 -1.38 -11.64 -4.44
CA ILE A 135 -2.29 -10.76 -5.20
C ILE A 135 -2.00 -10.70 -6.71
N GLU A 136 -1.06 -11.50 -7.22
CA GLU A 136 -0.71 -11.55 -8.65
C GLU A 136 -1.68 -12.35 -9.53
N ASN A 137 -2.52 -13.20 -8.94
CA ASN A 137 -3.52 -14.02 -9.64
C ASN A 137 -4.97 -13.71 -9.23
N GLY A 138 -5.22 -12.50 -8.70
CA GLY A 138 -6.54 -11.98 -8.34
C GLY A 138 -7.09 -11.03 -9.40
#